data_AF-A0AA91PWW3-F1
#
_entry.id   AF-A0AA91PWW3-F1
#
_cell.length_a   1.000
_cell.length_b   1.000
_cell.length_c   1.000
_cell.angle_alpha   90.00
_cell.angle_beta   90.00
_cell.angle_gamma   90.00
#
_symmetry.space_group_name_H-M   'P 1'
#
loop_
_entity.id
_entity.type
_entity.pdbx_description
1 polymer ?
#
loop_
_entity_poly.entity_id
_entity_poly.type
_entity_poly.pdbx_seq_one_letter_code
_entity_poly.pdbx_strand_id
1 'polypeptide(L)'
;MDLSDVTAGTPKVLGRCLTLFSESREKPPNTNVSFSAPVTPAKFDSNPDIQFFRSVKAKHHYNYHKSKRSLRESSTGRSNAKPNVFNPYSRQNLLDRLRTFNALNWQIPYSPASNDLTELLCASHGWTCESISRNNNTKNHLRCSSCNAELILRFNNEVPSPIYAPFLFDSDDVQLANDNLVREYITQVQSTGHISTCSWNKIHTPLNSVYYLTPYVSFTDETLIREYLETLFHLTKNCQTLVDHVSVVQNILPPIQTEDLSHFVNASNIWLLSRYYKEDKENSAQVLATSCPPWIYWLAAMGWDLNAQKFAQESILLLICSNCNQRVFLKNTLESFTGNVLSSKVLSPCEFPPHLENVTPKDFEGVEEDDEEETKNFGHKSWCLHSSNMGTIPFHVYFKDMLISSDRLVGPIGEYETDKDMAIDPNPDSTPVSKRKNSFNVNEGLERFSKLRKTYFIE
;
A
#
# COMPACT_ATOMS: atom_id res chain seq x y z
N MET A 1 -53.56 44.76 -19.04
CA MET A 1 -52.11 44.75 -18.77
C MET A 1 -51.76 43.28 -18.67
N ASP A 2 -51.09 42.74 -19.67
CA ASP A 2 -50.98 41.29 -19.82
C ASP A 2 -50.04 40.76 -18.72
N LEU A 3 -50.59 39.99 -17.77
CA LEU A 3 -49.85 39.50 -16.61
C LEU A 3 -48.78 38.46 -16.99
N SER A 4 -48.78 38.02 -18.25
CA SER A 4 -47.77 37.14 -18.85
C SER A 4 -46.35 37.69 -18.71
N ASP A 5 -46.16 39.00 -18.88
CA ASP A 5 -44.83 39.61 -18.87
C ASP A 5 -44.26 39.79 -17.44
N VAL A 6 -45.12 39.86 -16.42
CA VAL A 6 -44.69 39.88 -15.01
C VAL A 6 -44.43 38.47 -14.49
N THR A 7 -45.06 37.45 -15.08
CA THR A 7 -44.80 36.04 -14.78
C THR A 7 -43.52 35.48 -15.42
N ALA A 8 -42.90 36.20 -16.37
CA ALA A 8 -41.66 35.78 -17.01
C ALA A 8 -40.44 35.81 -16.05
N GLY A 9 -40.50 36.65 -15.01
CA GLY A 9 -39.44 36.76 -13.99
C GLY A 9 -39.78 36.14 -12.63
N THR A 10 -41.01 35.65 -12.42
CA THR A 10 -41.45 35.19 -11.09
C THR A 10 -41.45 33.65 -11.03
N PRO A 11 -40.73 33.03 -10.08
CA PRO A 11 -40.65 31.57 -9.98
C PRO A 11 -42.04 30.91 -9.84
N LYS A 12 -42.27 29.88 -10.66
CA LYS A 12 -43.54 29.14 -10.82
C LYS A 12 -44.22 28.67 -9.53
N VAL A 13 -43.46 28.55 -8.44
CA VAL A 13 -43.96 28.13 -7.12
C VAL A 13 -44.88 29.19 -6.51
N LEU A 14 -44.53 30.48 -6.60
CA LEU A 14 -45.28 31.57 -5.99
C LEU A 14 -46.60 31.86 -6.72
N GLY A 15 -46.64 31.63 -8.05
CA GLY A 15 -47.88 31.70 -8.83
C GLY A 15 -48.90 30.63 -8.44
N ARG A 16 -48.43 29.42 -8.09
CA ARG A 16 -49.30 28.31 -7.66
C ARG A 16 -49.85 28.51 -6.24
N CYS A 17 -49.09 29.16 -5.36
CA CYS A 17 -49.53 29.48 -4.02
C CYS A 17 -50.64 30.54 -4.01
N LEU A 18 -50.60 31.54 -4.90
CA LEU A 18 -51.64 32.57 -5.02
C LEU A 18 -53.00 31.98 -5.43
N THR A 19 -53.02 30.98 -6.31
CA THR A 19 -54.25 30.28 -6.73
C THR A 19 -54.83 29.35 -5.66
N LEU A 20 -54.01 28.86 -4.73
CA LEU A 20 -54.46 27.99 -3.63
C LEU A 20 -55.17 28.76 -2.51
N PHE A 21 -54.87 30.06 -2.35
CA PHE A 21 -55.54 30.92 -1.37
C PHE A 21 -56.95 31.38 -1.80
N SER A 22 -57.33 31.20 -3.08
CA SER A 22 -58.61 31.65 -3.63
C SER A 22 -59.75 30.62 -3.59
N GLU A 23 -59.49 29.33 -3.32
CA GLU A 23 -60.48 28.25 -3.54
C GLU A 23 -60.97 27.52 -2.27
N SER A 24 -60.75 28.07 -1.07
CA SER A 24 -61.26 27.47 0.18
C SER A 24 -62.62 28.02 0.61
N ARG A 25 -63.69 27.23 0.42
CA ARG A 25 -64.98 27.17 1.16
C ARG A 25 -65.87 26.18 0.39
N GLU A 26 -66.25 25.02 0.92
CA GLU A 26 -67.43 24.82 1.79
C GLU A 26 -67.40 23.44 2.50
N LYS A 27 -68.24 23.30 3.53
CA LYS A 27 -68.17 22.42 4.72
C LYS A 27 -68.68 20.95 4.58
N PRO A 28 -68.44 20.08 5.61
CA PRO A 28 -68.57 18.60 5.60
C PRO A 28 -69.87 18.06 6.27
N PRO A 29 -70.07 16.72 6.35
CA PRO A 29 -70.10 16.12 7.70
C PRO A 29 -69.57 14.67 7.87
N ASN A 30 -68.98 14.45 9.06
CA ASN A 30 -68.95 13.30 10.00
C ASN A 30 -69.16 11.84 9.55
N THR A 31 -68.23 10.95 9.93
CA THR A 31 -68.42 9.94 11.00
C THR A 31 -67.13 9.15 11.31
N ASN A 32 -66.94 8.88 12.60
CA ASN A 32 -65.78 8.21 13.20
C ASN A 32 -65.72 6.71 12.88
N VAL A 33 -64.58 6.19 12.42
CA VAL A 33 -64.11 4.84 12.78
C VAL A 33 -62.57 4.81 12.79
N SER A 34 -62.02 4.47 13.96
CA SER A 34 -60.62 4.08 14.14
C SER A 34 -60.44 2.63 13.69
N PHE A 35 -59.65 2.41 12.64
CA PHE A 35 -58.96 1.14 12.39
C PHE A 35 -57.58 1.45 11.80
N SER A 36 -56.56 1.25 12.62
CA SER A 36 -55.18 1.04 12.19
C SER A 36 -55.10 -0.28 11.41
N ALA A 37 -55.10 -0.18 10.08
CA ALA A 37 -54.83 -1.26 9.14
C ALA A 37 -54.18 -0.64 7.87
N PRO A 38 -53.43 -1.43 7.09
CA PRO A 38 -52.13 -1.07 6.55
C PRO A 38 -52.21 -0.07 5.40
N VAL A 39 -51.34 0.93 5.44
CA VAL A 39 -51.17 1.90 4.34
C VAL A 39 -50.63 1.16 3.11
N THR A 40 -51.51 0.87 2.16
CA THR A 40 -51.12 0.50 0.79
C THR A 40 -50.31 1.65 0.16
N PRO A 41 -49.09 1.42 -0.38
CA PRO A 41 -48.19 2.48 -0.85
C PRO A 41 -48.75 3.33 -2.00
N ALA A 42 -49.69 2.78 -2.78
CA ALA A 42 -50.12 3.35 -4.05
C ALA A 42 -50.83 4.71 -3.96
N LYS A 43 -51.48 5.04 -2.83
CA LYS A 43 -52.20 6.32 -2.67
C LYS A 43 -51.29 7.52 -2.35
N PHE A 44 -50.04 7.27 -1.98
CA PHE A 44 -49.09 8.31 -1.61
C PHE A 44 -47.97 8.50 -2.64
N ASP A 45 -47.92 7.64 -3.66
CA ASP A 45 -46.92 7.72 -4.73
C ASP A 45 -47.12 8.94 -5.63
N SER A 46 -48.33 9.50 -5.73
CA SER A 46 -48.64 10.69 -6.53
C SER A 46 -48.69 11.99 -5.71
N ASN A 47 -48.50 11.94 -4.38
CA ASN A 47 -48.58 13.13 -3.56
C ASN A 47 -47.28 13.97 -3.74
N PRO A 48 -47.39 15.24 -4.15
CA PRO A 48 -46.23 16.05 -4.53
C PRO A 48 -45.28 16.33 -3.35
N ASP A 49 -45.79 16.44 -2.13
CA ASP A 49 -44.95 16.66 -0.94
C ASP A 49 -44.22 15.38 -0.54
N ILE A 50 -44.88 14.23 -0.64
CA ILE A 50 -44.24 12.93 -0.38
C ILE A 50 -43.20 12.62 -1.47
N GLN A 51 -43.47 12.95 -2.72
CA GLN A 51 -42.48 12.89 -3.79
C GLN A 51 -41.32 13.86 -3.55
N PHE A 52 -41.58 15.07 -3.05
CA PHE A 52 -40.54 16.03 -2.69
C PHE A 52 -39.64 15.47 -1.58
N PHE A 53 -40.19 15.00 -0.46
CA PHE A 53 -39.38 14.43 0.62
C PHE A 53 -38.71 13.10 0.24
N ARG A 54 -39.32 12.29 -0.63
CA ARG A 54 -38.65 11.13 -1.24
C ARG A 54 -37.51 11.55 -2.17
N SER A 55 -37.66 12.63 -2.92
CA SER A 55 -36.60 13.16 -3.79
C SER A 55 -35.45 13.74 -2.97
N VAL A 56 -35.74 14.39 -1.84
CA VAL A 56 -34.74 14.87 -0.87
C VAL A 56 -34.03 13.66 -0.24
N LYS A 57 -34.77 12.65 0.24
CA LYS A 57 -34.20 11.41 0.77
C LYS A 57 -33.36 10.69 -0.29
N ALA A 58 -33.80 10.61 -1.55
CA ALA A 58 -33.05 10.01 -2.65
C ALA A 58 -31.78 10.80 -2.98
N LYS A 59 -31.83 12.14 -2.93
CA LYS A 59 -30.68 13.03 -3.19
C LYS A 59 -29.63 12.97 -2.06
N HIS A 60 -30.07 12.84 -0.81
CA HIS A 60 -29.18 12.65 0.34
C HIS A 60 -28.70 11.20 0.49
N HIS A 61 -29.50 10.21 0.12
CA HIS A 61 -29.10 8.80 0.04
C HIS A 61 -28.10 8.57 -1.09
N TYR A 62 -28.26 9.26 -2.22
CA TYR A 62 -27.28 9.30 -3.30
C TYR A 62 -25.95 9.91 -2.83
N ASN A 63 -25.97 11.00 -2.06
CA ASN A 63 -24.75 11.57 -1.48
C ASN A 63 -24.11 10.66 -0.41
N TYR A 64 -24.91 9.93 0.36
CA TYR A 64 -24.45 8.94 1.34
C TYR A 64 -23.81 7.69 0.69
N HIS A 65 -24.37 7.20 -0.42
CA HIS A 65 -23.77 6.13 -1.21
C HIS A 65 -22.60 6.60 -2.08
N LYS A 66 -22.57 7.88 -2.49
CA LYS A 66 -21.43 8.51 -3.17
C LYS A 66 -20.25 8.70 -2.22
N SER A 67 -20.48 9.08 -0.96
CA SER A 67 -19.40 9.13 0.05
C SER A 67 -18.89 7.74 0.44
N LYS A 68 -19.75 6.71 0.46
CA LYS A 68 -19.32 5.31 0.59
C LYS A 68 -18.61 4.74 -0.65
N ARG A 69 -18.97 5.18 -1.87
CA ARG A 69 -18.26 4.82 -3.11
C ARG A 69 -16.90 5.50 -3.23
N SER A 70 -16.76 6.75 -2.75
CA SER A 70 -15.46 7.42 -2.58
C SER A 70 -14.54 6.72 -1.57
N LEU A 71 -15.07 5.87 -0.69
CA LEU A 71 -14.29 4.98 0.20
C LEU A 71 -13.94 3.62 -0.42
N ARG A 72 -14.53 3.25 -1.56
CA ARG A 72 -14.24 2.00 -2.30
C ARG A 72 -13.46 2.22 -3.60
N GLU A 73 -13.45 3.43 -4.16
CA GLU A 73 -12.79 3.80 -5.42
C GLU A 73 -11.31 4.23 -5.29
N SER A 74 -10.65 4.00 -4.14
CA SER A 74 -9.18 4.07 -4.03
C SER A 74 -8.48 2.74 -4.36
N SER A 75 -9.23 1.74 -4.84
CA SER A 75 -8.68 0.54 -5.46
C SER A 75 -8.57 0.71 -6.98
N THR A 76 -7.33 0.93 -7.44
CA THR A 76 -6.81 0.76 -8.81
C THR A 76 -7.36 1.64 -9.95
N GLY A 77 -6.51 2.60 -10.35
CA GLY A 77 -6.09 2.70 -11.76
C GLY A 77 -6.84 3.65 -12.70
N ARG A 78 -6.47 4.95 -12.69
CA ARG A 78 -6.07 5.75 -13.87
C ARG A 78 -5.79 7.20 -13.45
N SER A 79 -4.50 7.53 -13.41
CA SER A 79 -3.91 8.76 -13.98
C SER A 79 -4.84 9.98 -14.09
N ASN A 80 -5.18 10.54 -12.93
CA ASN A 80 -5.21 11.99 -12.69
C ASN A 80 -4.76 12.15 -11.24
N ALA A 81 -3.52 11.75 -10.98
CA ALA A 81 -2.89 12.02 -9.69
C ALA A 81 -2.91 13.53 -9.50
N LYS A 82 -3.60 13.99 -8.47
CA LYS A 82 -3.34 15.32 -7.90
C LYS A 82 -1.81 15.49 -7.85
N PRO A 83 -1.26 16.68 -8.13
CA PRO A 83 0.18 16.90 -8.08
C PRO A 83 0.67 16.31 -6.77
N ASN A 84 1.63 15.38 -6.85
CA ASN A 84 2.13 14.65 -5.70
C ASN A 84 2.71 15.69 -4.75
N VAL A 85 1.90 16.12 -3.78
CA VAL A 85 2.25 17.24 -2.90
C VAL A 85 3.51 16.81 -2.19
N PHE A 86 4.57 17.61 -2.31
CA PHE A 86 5.84 17.37 -1.65
C PHE A 86 5.57 17.09 -0.17
N ASN A 87 5.71 15.82 0.22
CA ASN A 87 5.48 15.34 1.57
C ASN A 87 6.53 14.27 1.90
N PRO A 88 7.72 14.69 2.37
CA PRO A 88 8.83 13.78 2.67
C PRO A 88 8.57 12.92 3.90
N TYR A 89 7.54 13.20 4.70
CA TYR A 89 7.22 12.43 5.91
C TYR A 89 6.09 11.41 5.69
N SER A 90 5.53 11.33 4.47
CA SER A 90 4.53 10.33 4.14
C SER A 90 5.18 9.01 3.74
N ARG A 91 5.01 7.99 4.58
CA ARG A 91 5.43 6.60 4.26
C ARG A 91 4.76 6.09 2.99
N GLN A 92 3.47 6.37 2.80
CA GLN A 92 2.75 5.95 1.60
C GLN A 92 3.38 6.57 0.34
N ASN A 93 3.70 7.86 0.37
CA ASN A 93 4.31 8.52 -0.79
C ASN A 93 5.72 7.96 -1.09
N LEU A 94 6.48 7.58 -0.06
CA LEU A 94 7.77 6.90 -0.24
C LEU A 94 7.58 5.52 -0.90
N LEU A 95 6.67 4.70 -0.39
CA LEU A 95 6.37 3.38 -0.95
C LEU A 95 5.83 3.49 -2.39
N ASP A 96 5.01 4.49 -2.69
CA ASP A 96 4.52 4.73 -4.04
C ASP A 96 5.66 5.07 -5.01
N ARG A 97 6.66 5.85 -4.58
CA ARG A 97 7.87 6.10 -5.38
C ARG A 97 8.70 4.83 -5.54
N LEU A 98 8.92 4.06 -4.47
CA LEU A 98 9.64 2.78 -4.51
C LEU A 98 9.03 1.78 -5.48
N ARG A 99 7.69 1.72 -5.58
CA ARG A 99 6.99 0.80 -6.51
C ARG A 99 7.28 1.08 -7.98
N THR A 100 7.76 2.28 -8.33
CA THR A 100 8.12 2.63 -9.71
C THR A 100 9.38 1.91 -10.20
N PHE A 101 10.25 1.47 -9.29
CA PHE A 101 11.45 0.72 -9.60
C PHE A 101 11.13 -0.77 -9.75
N ASN A 102 11.47 -1.35 -10.90
CA ASN A 102 11.24 -2.77 -11.18
C ASN A 102 12.37 -3.32 -12.06
N ALA A 103 12.45 -4.64 -12.17
CA ALA A 103 13.52 -5.32 -12.91
C ALA A 103 13.64 -4.91 -14.40
N LEU A 104 12.56 -4.36 -15.00
CA LEU A 104 12.60 -3.94 -16.40
C LEU A 104 13.23 -2.55 -16.55
N ASN A 105 12.98 -1.62 -15.62
CA ASN A 105 13.45 -0.24 -15.74
C ASN A 105 14.62 0.13 -14.83
N TRP A 106 14.99 -0.71 -13.87
CA TRP A 106 16.07 -0.47 -12.93
C TRP A 106 17.08 -1.61 -12.93
N GLN A 107 18.36 -1.27 -13.13
CA GLN A 107 19.49 -2.19 -13.09
C GLN A 107 20.78 -1.40 -12.85
N ILE A 108 21.46 -1.67 -11.73
CA ILE A 108 22.77 -1.12 -11.43
C ILE A 108 23.78 -2.28 -11.55
N PRO A 109 24.91 -2.12 -12.25
CA PRO A 109 25.95 -3.14 -12.28
C PRO A 109 26.45 -3.45 -10.88
N TYR A 110 26.86 -4.69 -10.66
CA TYR A 110 27.44 -5.08 -9.38
C TYR A 110 28.71 -4.27 -9.11
N SER A 111 28.82 -3.76 -7.89
CA SER A 111 29.96 -3.01 -7.41
C SER A 111 29.89 -2.97 -5.88
N PRO A 112 31.01 -3.03 -5.15
CA PRO A 112 31.00 -2.77 -3.71
C PRO A 112 30.33 -1.44 -3.35
N ALA A 113 30.49 -0.42 -4.20
CA ALA A 113 29.84 0.89 -4.05
C ALA A 113 28.37 0.91 -4.50
N SER A 114 27.93 -0.03 -5.35
CA SER A 114 26.53 -0.11 -5.82
C SER A 114 25.53 -0.35 -4.69
N ASN A 115 25.98 -0.93 -3.57
CA ASN A 115 25.17 -1.16 -2.38
C ASN A 115 24.58 0.12 -1.77
N ASP A 116 25.18 1.27 -2.05
CA ASP A 116 24.69 2.57 -1.58
C ASP A 116 23.66 3.19 -2.55
N LEU A 117 23.79 2.94 -3.86
CA LEU A 117 22.90 3.48 -4.89
C LEU A 117 21.65 2.59 -5.06
N THR A 118 20.80 2.64 -4.06
CA THR A 118 19.58 1.81 -3.99
C THR A 118 18.35 2.55 -4.49
N GLU A 119 17.28 1.78 -4.78
CA GLU A 119 15.96 2.34 -5.05
C GLU A 119 15.44 3.14 -3.85
N LEU A 120 15.76 2.71 -2.63
CA LEU A 120 15.41 3.41 -1.40
C LEU A 120 16.12 4.77 -1.31
N LEU A 121 17.41 4.83 -1.65
CA LEU A 121 18.13 6.09 -1.72
C LEU A 121 17.45 7.04 -2.71
N CYS A 122 17.18 6.58 -3.93
CA CYS A 122 16.54 7.39 -4.97
C CYS A 122 15.13 7.86 -4.54
N ALA A 123 14.29 6.94 -4.06
CA ALA A 123 12.94 7.26 -3.64
C ALA A 123 12.90 8.18 -2.41
N SER A 124 13.86 8.07 -1.48
CA SER A 124 13.94 8.96 -0.31
C SER A 124 14.27 10.41 -0.69
N HIS A 125 14.99 10.61 -1.81
CA HIS A 125 15.28 11.91 -2.42
C HIS A 125 14.25 12.32 -3.48
N GLY A 126 13.09 11.66 -3.51
CA GLY A 126 11.96 12.11 -4.33
C GLY A 126 11.97 11.66 -5.78
N TRP A 127 12.87 10.75 -6.16
CA TRP A 127 12.92 10.19 -7.50
C TRP A 127 11.93 9.04 -7.69
N THR A 128 11.35 8.97 -8.88
CA THR A 128 10.61 7.83 -9.41
C THR A 128 11.32 7.29 -10.64
N CYS A 129 11.32 5.99 -10.85
CA CYS A 129 11.87 5.38 -12.04
C CYS A 129 10.80 5.28 -13.14
N GLU A 130 11.06 5.93 -14.28
CA GLU A 130 10.16 5.90 -15.42
C GLU A 130 10.09 4.49 -16.01
N SER A 131 8.89 4.06 -16.40
CA SER A 131 8.71 2.76 -17.05
C SER A 131 9.29 2.78 -18.46
N ILE A 132 9.86 1.65 -18.89
CA ILE A 132 10.20 1.45 -20.30
C ILE A 132 8.91 1.47 -21.12
N SER A 133 8.89 2.24 -22.19
CA SER A 133 7.76 2.39 -23.10
C SER A 133 8.27 2.75 -24.50
N ARG A 134 7.38 2.79 -25.50
CA ARG A 134 7.75 3.19 -26.87
C ARG A 134 8.49 4.54 -26.94
N ASN A 135 8.22 5.44 -25.99
CA ASN A 135 8.82 6.77 -25.93
C ASN A 135 10.00 6.86 -24.95
N ASN A 136 10.31 5.79 -24.21
CA ASN A 136 11.39 5.74 -23.22
C ASN A 136 12.03 4.35 -23.24
N ASN A 137 13.16 4.22 -23.91
CA ASN A 137 13.88 2.95 -24.04
C ASN A 137 15.10 2.85 -23.11
N THR A 138 15.24 3.76 -22.15
CA THR A 138 16.40 3.80 -21.24
C THR A 138 16.05 3.25 -19.87
N LYS A 139 16.80 2.25 -19.39
CA LYS A 139 16.84 1.87 -17.98
C LYS A 139 17.42 3.01 -17.14
N ASN A 140 17.15 2.96 -15.83
CA ASN A 140 17.63 3.90 -14.82
C ASN A 140 17.28 5.35 -15.12
N HIS A 141 16.14 5.57 -15.78
CA HIS A 141 15.60 6.90 -16.01
C HIS A 141 14.81 7.34 -14.78
N LEU A 142 15.38 8.28 -14.03
CA LEU A 142 14.79 8.88 -12.85
C LEU A 142 14.09 10.19 -13.21
N ARG A 143 12.88 10.38 -12.70
CA ARG A 143 12.14 11.65 -12.74
C ARG A 143 11.82 12.11 -11.33
N CYS A 144 12.06 13.38 -11.05
CA CYS A 144 11.74 13.94 -9.74
C CYS A 144 10.23 14.16 -9.59
N SER A 145 9.65 13.62 -8.52
CA SER A 145 8.21 13.74 -8.21
C SER A 145 7.71 15.17 -7.92
N SER A 146 8.61 16.13 -7.71
CA SER A 146 8.26 17.53 -7.38
C SER A 146 8.66 18.51 -8.49
N CYS A 147 9.92 18.49 -8.92
CA CYS A 147 10.43 19.44 -9.93
C CYS A 147 10.43 18.90 -11.36
N ASN A 148 10.06 17.65 -11.58
CA ASN A 148 10.11 16.95 -12.89
C ASN A 148 11.48 16.95 -13.57
N ALA A 149 12.57 17.27 -12.86
CA ALA A 149 13.93 17.05 -13.36
C ALA A 149 14.12 15.58 -13.73
N GLU A 150 14.88 15.34 -14.80
CA GLU A 150 15.19 14.01 -15.30
C GLU A 150 16.69 13.72 -15.11
N LEU A 151 17.00 12.52 -14.66
CA LEU A 151 18.35 12.03 -14.43
C LEU A 151 18.44 10.61 -14.98
N ILE A 152 19.36 10.34 -15.90
CA ILE A 152 19.54 9.02 -16.52
C ILE A 152 20.89 8.47 -16.09
N LEU A 153 20.88 7.37 -15.35
CA LEU A 153 22.11 6.71 -14.88
C LEU A 153 22.61 5.75 -15.95
N ARG A 154 23.80 5.99 -16.48
CA ARG A 154 24.42 5.18 -17.54
C ARG A 154 25.69 4.55 -17.01
N PHE A 155 25.80 3.24 -17.18
CA PHE A 155 26.98 2.49 -16.76
C PHE A 155 27.70 1.93 -17.98
N ASN A 156 28.99 1.66 -17.82
CA ASN A 156 29.77 0.98 -18.83
C ASN A 156 29.48 -0.52 -18.74
N ASN A 157 29.24 -1.14 -19.89
CA ASN A 157 29.04 -2.58 -19.94
C ASN A 157 30.39 -3.29 -19.89
N GLU A 158 30.45 -4.45 -19.22
CA GLU A 158 31.58 -5.38 -19.22
C GLU A 158 31.71 -6.15 -20.56
N VAL A 159 31.34 -5.51 -21.68
CA VAL A 159 31.51 -6.15 -22.98
C VAL A 159 33.00 -6.25 -23.26
N PRO A 160 33.53 -7.44 -23.64
CA PRO A 160 34.93 -7.56 -24.01
C PRO A 160 35.24 -6.57 -25.12
N SER A 161 36.27 -5.75 -24.88
CA SER A 161 36.74 -4.76 -25.85
C SER A 161 36.87 -5.40 -27.24
N PRO A 162 36.35 -4.79 -28.31
CA PRO A 162 36.48 -5.34 -29.64
C PRO A 162 37.97 -5.57 -29.97
N ILE A 163 38.28 -6.62 -30.72
CA ILE A 163 39.65 -7.10 -31.01
C ILE A 163 40.58 -5.98 -31.54
N TYR A 164 40.02 -4.90 -32.08
CA TYR A 164 40.73 -3.75 -32.65
C TYR A 164 40.57 -2.45 -31.85
N ALA A 165 40.21 -2.52 -30.57
CA ALA A 165 40.16 -1.33 -29.73
C ALA A 165 41.58 -0.75 -29.55
N PRO A 166 41.81 0.55 -29.83
CA PRO A 166 43.14 1.18 -29.65
C PRO A 166 43.58 1.24 -28.19
N PHE A 167 42.64 1.07 -27.26
CA PHE A 167 42.87 0.93 -25.83
C PHE A 167 42.18 -0.35 -25.36
N LEU A 168 42.92 -1.22 -24.67
CA LEU A 168 42.37 -2.37 -23.99
C LEU A 168 41.94 -1.90 -22.60
N PHE A 169 40.63 -1.73 -22.41
CA PHE A 169 40.08 -1.63 -21.06
C PHE A 169 39.85 -3.06 -20.57
N ASP A 170 40.52 -3.41 -19.48
CA ASP A 170 40.23 -4.66 -18.79
C ASP A 170 38.97 -4.52 -17.92
N SER A 171 38.53 -5.63 -17.33
CA SER A 171 37.34 -5.66 -16.49
C SER A 171 37.50 -4.77 -15.25
N ASP A 172 38.72 -4.65 -14.73
CA ASP A 172 39.01 -3.88 -13.52
C ASP A 172 38.91 -2.37 -13.79
N ASP A 173 39.35 -1.91 -14.96
CA ASP A 173 39.18 -0.53 -15.41
C ASP A 173 37.70 -0.16 -15.57
N VAL A 174 36.90 -1.05 -16.16
CA VAL A 174 35.44 -0.86 -16.33
C VAL A 174 34.76 -0.81 -14.97
N GLN A 175 35.13 -1.71 -14.06
CA GLN A 175 34.60 -1.75 -12.71
C GLN A 175 34.94 -0.45 -11.95
N LEU A 176 36.20 0.00 -11.99
CA LEU A 176 36.63 1.23 -11.36
C LEU A 176 35.90 2.46 -11.92
N ALA A 177 35.67 2.50 -13.23
CA ALA A 177 34.88 3.55 -13.86
C ALA A 177 33.42 3.53 -13.38
N ASN A 178 32.80 2.36 -13.28
CA ASN A 178 31.44 2.20 -12.75
C ASN A 178 31.36 2.60 -11.27
N ASP A 179 32.34 2.25 -10.44
CA ASP A 179 32.41 2.69 -9.04
C ASP A 179 32.46 4.22 -8.92
N ASN A 180 33.24 4.88 -9.77
CA ASN A 180 33.30 6.34 -9.83
C ASN A 180 31.95 6.94 -10.26
N LEU A 181 31.30 6.35 -11.26
CA LEU A 181 29.96 6.76 -11.70
C LEU A 181 28.93 6.61 -10.59
N VAL A 182 28.96 5.51 -9.83
CA VAL A 182 28.07 5.31 -8.69
C VAL A 182 28.20 6.44 -7.67
N ARG A 183 29.42 6.81 -7.28
CA ARG A 183 29.65 7.90 -6.30
C ARG A 183 29.14 9.26 -6.81
N GLU A 184 29.35 9.54 -8.09
CA GLU A 184 28.85 10.75 -8.72
C GLU A 184 27.32 10.75 -8.80
N TYR A 185 26.71 9.62 -9.17
CA TYR A 185 25.26 9.46 -9.23
C TYR A 185 24.59 9.56 -7.86
N ILE A 186 25.21 9.07 -6.79
CA ILE A 186 24.73 9.30 -5.42
C ILE A 186 24.66 10.81 -5.14
N THR A 187 25.71 11.55 -5.50
CA THR A 187 25.75 13.02 -5.31
C THR A 187 24.65 13.72 -6.12
N GLN A 188 24.41 13.29 -7.36
CA GLN A 188 23.35 13.80 -8.23
C GLN A 188 21.96 13.49 -7.71
N VAL A 189 21.72 12.26 -7.27
CA VAL A 189 20.46 11.84 -6.66
C VAL A 189 20.16 12.65 -5.40
N GLN A 190 21.18 12.94 -4.59
CA GLN A 190 21.01 13.66 -3.33
C GLN A 190 20.85 15.18 -3.50
N SER A 191 21.48 15.79 -4.51
CA SER A 191 21.60 17.25 -4.55
C SER A 191 21.64 17.88 -5.94
N THR A 192 22.55 17.47 -6.83
CA THR A 192 22.83 18.23 -8.06
C THR A 192 21.91 17.86 -9.24
N GLY A 193 21.23 16.72 -9.17
CA GLY A 193 20.33 16.24 -10.22
C GLY A 193 18.97 16.94 -10.25
N HIS A 194 18.57 17.61 -9.18
CA HIS A 194 17.33 18.39 -9.17
C HIS A 194 17.54 19.83 -9.66
N ILE A 195 16.46 20.46 -10.14
CA ILE A 195 16.43 21.92 -10.33
C ILE A 195 16.72 22.62 -9.00
N SER A 196 17.47 23.72 -9.03
CA SER A 196 17.95 24.45 -7.84
C SER A 196 16.87 24.85 -6.82
N THR A 197 15.63 25.09 -7.29
CA THR A 197 14.49 25.46 -6.45
C THR A 197 13.70 24.27 -5.88
N CYS A 198 14.11 23.03 -6.19
CA CYS A 198 13.42 21.83 -5.73
C CYS A 198 13.50 21.65 -4.21
N SER A 199 12.38 21.32 -3.57
CA SER A 199 12.33 21.06 -2.13
C SER A 199 13.15 19.83 -1.71
N TRP A 200 13.33 18.85 -2.60
CA TRP A 200 14.12 17.65 -2.35
C TRP A 200 15.62 17.93 -2.14
N ASN A 201 16.14 19.07 -2.63
CA ASN A 201 17.52 19.50 -2.36
C ASN A 201 17.78 19.85 -0.89
N LYS A 202 16.72 20.18 -0.15
CA LYS A 202 16.82 20.64 1.23
C LYS A 202 16.37 19.58 2.23
N ILE A 203 15.39 18.77 1.83
CA ILE A 203 14.72 17.83 2.72
C ILE A 203 14.53 16.51 1.97
N HIS A 204 15.17 15.46 2.45
CA HIS A 204 14.91 14.08 2.06
C HIS A 204 13.90 13.43 3.01
N THR A 205 13.39 12.27 2.61
CA THR A 205 12.52 11.45 3.46
C THR A 205 13.37 10.82 4.58
N PRO A 206 13.12 11.13 5.87
CA PRO A 206 13.90 10.52 6.95
C PRO A 206 13.56 9.04 7.04
N LEU A 207 14.49 8.17 6.66
CA LEU A 207 14.26 6.73 6.60
C LEU A 207 13.94 6.14 7.98
N ASN A 208 14.65 6.61 9.01
CA ASN A 208 14.31 6.33 10.40
C ASN A 208 12.94 6.95 10.70
N SER A 209 12.04 6.21 11.33
CA SER A 209 10.64 6.55 11.62
C SER A 209 9.66 6.51 10.45
N VAL A 210 10.06 6.83 9.21
CA VAL A 210 9.14 6.77 8.06
C VAL A 210 9.19 5.41 7.38
N TYR A 211 10.37 4.87 7.11
CA TYR A 211 10.53 3.56 6.47
C TYR A 211 10.84 2.47 7.50
N TYR A 212 11.91 2.68 8.29
CA TYR A 212 12.25 1.87 9.46
C TYR A 212 11.42 2.37 10.63
N LEU A 213 10.22 1.80 10.75
CA LEU A 213 9.25 2.16 11.79
C LEU A 213 9.87 1.92 13.17
N THR A 214 9.68 2.88 14.08
CA THR A 214 10.23 2.81 15.44
C THR A 214 9.52 1.71 16.23
N PRO A 215 10.23 0.75 16.85
CA PRO A 215 9.57 -0.27 17.66
C PRO A 215 8.96 0.34 18.94
N TYR A 216 7.97 -0.35 19.52
CA TYR A 216 7.32 -0.01 20.79
C TYR A 216 6.52 1.31 20.79
N VAL A 217 6.15 1.81 19.62
CA VAL A 217 5.27 2.98 19.48
C VAL A 217 3.89 2.48 19.03
N SER A 218 2.82 2.79 19.77
CA SER A 218 1.49 2.23 19.46
C SER A 218 1.02 2.55 18.04
N PHE A 219 1.37 3.74 17.52
CA PHE A 219 1.06 4.13 16.14
C PHE A 219 1.79 3.29 15.07
N THR A 220 3.05 2.93 15.32
CA THR A 220 3.81 2.07 14.41
C THR A 220 3.31 0.64 14.48
N ASP A 221 2.97 0.16 15.69
CA ASP A 221 2.41 -1.17 15.91
C ASP A 221 1.07 -1.30 15.18
N GLU A 222 0.17 -0.32 15.29
CA GLU A 222 -1.09 -0.30 14.53
C GLU A 222 -0.83 -0.36 13.01
N THR A 223 0.15 0.39 12.52
CA THR A 223 0.51 0.41 11.10
C THR A 223 1.04 -0.94 10.63
N LEU A 224 1.94 -1.55 11.39
CA LEU A 224 2.50 -2.88 11.11
C LEU A 224 1.41 -3.95 11.13
N ILE A 225 0.55 -3.95 12.16
CA ILE A 225 -0.55 -4.91 12.30
C ILE A 225 -1.54 -4.75 11.14
N ARG A 226 -1.90 -3.51 10.77
CA ARG A 226 -2.80 -3.27 9.63
C ARG A 226 -2.25 -3.84 8.34
N GLU A 227 -0.99 -3.54 8.01
CA GLU A 227 -0.33 -4.02 6.78
C GLU A 227 -0.18 -5.54 6.75
N TYR A 228 0.18 -6.12 7.89
CA TYR A 228 0.22 -7.56 8.08
C TYR A 228 -1.15 -8.20 7.83
N LEU A 229 -2.21 -7.68 8.45
CA LEU A 229 -3.55 -8.27 8.33
C LEU A 229 -4.14 -8.11 6.93
N GLU A 230 -3.86 -7.01 6.23
CA GLU A 230 -4.20 -6.87 4.81
C GLU A 230 -3.52 -7.95 3.96
N THR A 231 -2.22 -8.15 4.17
CA THR A 231 -1.44 -9.18 3.46
C THR A 231 -1.95 -10.58 3.80
N LEU A 232 -2.12 -10.90 5.08
CA LEU A 232 -2.65 -12.18 5.55
C LEU A 232 -4.05 -12.46 4.99
N PHE A 233 -4.91 -11.46 4.95
CA PHE A 233 -6.24 -11.60 4.37
C PHE A 233 -6.16 -12.00 2.89
N HIS A 234 -5.29 -11.38 2.10
CA HIS A 234 -5.09 -11.77 0.70
C HIS A 234 -4.51 -13.17 0.54
N LEU A 235 -3.47 -13.52 1.32
CA LEU A 235 -2.84 -14.83 1.23
C LEU A 235 -3.80 -15.95 1.68
N THR A 236 -4.59 -15.75 2.74
CA THR A 236 -5.57 -16.74 3.22
C THR A 236 -6.67 -16.99 2.19
N LYS A 237 -7.09 -15.98 1.41
CA LYS A 237 -8.03 -16.17 0.30
C LYS A 237 -7.45 -16.95 -0.88
N ASN A 238 -6.13 -16.95 -1.02
CA ASN A 238 -5.40 -17.62 -2.11
C ASN A 238 -4.51 -18.76 -1.59
N CYS A 239 -4.87 -19.35 -0.43
CA CYS A 239 -4.02 -20.33 0.26
C CYS A 239 -3.74 -21.56 -0.60
N GLN A 240 -4.74 -22.06 -1.34
CA GLN A 240 -4.60 -23.25 -2.17
C GLN A 240 -3.54 -23.04 -3.26
N THR A 241 -3.57 -21.89 -3.94
CA THR A 241 -2.58 -21.54 -4.97
C THR A 241 -1.17 -21.46 -4.38
N LEU A 242 -1.01 -20.96 -3.16
CA LEU A 242 0.30 -20.88 -2.50
C LEU A 242 0.81 -22.26 -2.06
N VAL A 243 -0.08 -23.16 -1.63
CA VAL A 243 0.27 -24.55 -1.25
C VAL A 243 0.88 -25.30 -2.44
N ASP A 244 0.35 -25.09 -3.65
CA ASP A 244 0.88 -25.70 -4.88
C ASP A 244 2.32 -25.23 -5.20
N HIS A 245 2.76 -24.12 -4.59
CA HIS A 245 4.08 -23.51 -4.78
C HIS A 245 4.95 -23.48 -3.50
N VAL A 246 4.63 -24.33 -2.51
CA VAL A 246 5.30 -24.33 -1.19
C VAL A 246 6.82 -24.44 -1.25
N SER A 247 7.38 -25.17 -2.23
CA SER A 247 8.83 -25.34 -2.36
C SER A 247 9.57 -24.03 -2.65
N VAL A 248 8.98 -23.15 -3.46
CA VAL A 248 9.55 -21.82 -3.73
C VAL A 248 9.42 -20.94 -2.50
N VAL A 249 8.27 -21.03 -1.81
CA VAL A 249 7.99 -20.24 -0.60
C VAL A 249 8.95 -20.60 0.54
N GLN A 250 9.27 -21.88 0.72
CA GLN A 250 10.16 -22.33 1.80
C GLN A 250 11.58 -21.76 1.68
N ASN A 251 12.04 -21.43 0.47
CA ASN A 251 13.36 -20.84 0.25
C ASN A 251 13.45 -19.37 0.68
N ILE A 252 12.31 -18.67 0.76
CA ILE A 252 12.22 -17.24 1.10
C ILE A 252 11.68 -17.01 2.51
N LEU A 253 11.64 -18.05 3.35
CA LEU A 253 11.20 -17.95 4.73
C LEU A 253 12.34 -18.30 5.69
N PRO A 254 12.38 -17.65 6.87
CA PRO A 254 13.21 -18.12 7.97
C PRO A 254 12.86 -19.56 8.35
N PRO A 255 13.82 -20.37 8.85
CA PRO A 255 13.52 -21.69 9.40
C PRO A 255 12.46 -21.59 10.49
N ILE A 256 11.34 -22.30 10.31
CA ILE A 256 10.20 -22.26 11.22
C ILE A 256 10.29 -23.43 12.20
N GLN A 257 10.35 -23.16 13.50
CA GLN A 257 10.06 -24.17 14.52
C GLN A 257 8.54 -24.23 14.77
N THR A 258 7.95 -25.42 14.69
CA THR A 258 6.49 -25.60 14.71
C THR A 258 5.82 -25.20 16.03
N GLU A 259 6.51 -25.38 17.16
CA GLU A 259 5.99 -25.01 18.49
C GLU A 259 5.90 -23.48 18.67
N ASP A 260 6.79 -22.72 18.01
CA ASP A 260 6.88 -21.26 18.12
C ASP A 260 5.72 -20.50 17.47
N LEU A 261 4.97 -21.13 16.58
CA LEU A 261 3.95 -20.45 15.79
C LEU A 261 2.53 -20.55 16.33
N SER A 262 2.22 -21.49 17.23
CA SER A 262 0.83 -21.72 17.65
C SER A 262 0.20 -20.48 18.31
N HIS A 263 0.95 -19.82 19.19
CA HIS A 263 0.51 -18.56 19.82
C HIS A 263 0.40 -17.42 18.82
N PHE A 264 1.33 -17.33 17.87
CA PHE A 264 1.33 -16.32 16.82
C PHE A 264 0.14 -16.46 15.87
N VAL A 265 -0.16 -17.70 15.45
CA VAL A 265 -1.32 -18.03 14.60
C VAL A 265 -2.62 -17.71 15.33
N ASN A 266 -2.72 -18.07 16.62
CA ASN A 266 -3.90 -17.75 17.41
C ASN A 266 -4.14 -16.23 17.51
N ALA A 267 -3.11 -15.47 17.89
CA ALA A 267 -3.19 -14.01 17.93
C ALA A 267 -3.58 -13.42 16.56
N SER A 268 -2.95 -13.91 15.49
CA SER A 268 -3.25 -13.49 14.11
C SER A 268 -4.71 -13.74 13.74
N ASN A 269 -5.26 -14.89 14.11
CA ASN A 269 -6.65 -15.23 13.83
C ASN A 269 -7.63 -14.33 14.61
N ILE A 270 -7.35 -14.02 15.87
CA ILE A 270 -8.18 -13.09 16.66
C ILE A 270 -8.26 -11.73 15.97
N TRP A 271 -7.11 -11.19 15.54
CA TRP A 271 -7.04 -9.94 14.79
C TRP A 271 -7.75 -10.02 13.43
N LEU A 272 -7.46 -11.04 12.62
CA LEU A 272 -7.98 -11.21 11.27
C LEU A 272 -9.50 -11.37 11.26
N LEU A 273 -10.04 -12.23 12.14
CA LEU A 273 -11.47 -12.48 12.28
C LEU A 273 -12.22 -11.24 12.75
N SER A 274 -11.66 -10.50 13.70
CA SER A 274 -12.26 -9.26 14.21
C SER A 274 -12.32 -8.16 13.15
N ARG A 275 -11.29 -8.05 12.32
CA ARG A 275 -11.18 -7.00 11.30
C ARG A 275 -11.99 -7.28 10.04
N TYR A 276 -11.93 -8.51 9.51
CA TYR A 276 -12.48 -8.84 8.19
C TYR A 276 -13.72 -9.75 8.19
N TYR A 277 -13.95 -10.51 9.26
CA TYR A 277 -14.99 -11.56 9.28
C TYR A 277 -16.07 -11.29 10.32
N LYS A 278 -16.72 -10.12 10.26
CA LYS A 278 -17.63 -9.65 11.33
C LYS A 278 -18.80 -10.60 11.63
N GLU A 279 -19.53 -11.03 10.62
CA GLU A 279 -20.78 -11.82 10.77
C GLU A 279 -20.53 -13.34 10.68
N ASP A 280 -19.36 -13.77 10.21
CA ASP A 280 -19.05 -15.17 9.87
C ASP A 280 -17.81 -15.70 10.62
N LYS A 281 -17.60 -15.22 11.85
CA LYS A 281 -16.39 -15.51 12.64
C LYS A 281 -16.20 -17.00 12.85
N GLU A 282 -17.25 -17.73 13.20
CA GLU A 282 -17.17 -19.15 13.58
C GLU A 282 -16.78 -20.04 12.39
N ASN A 283 -17.48 -19.91 11.26
CA ASN A 283 -17.16 -20.69 10.06
C ASN A 283 -15.77 -20.32 9.52
N SER A 284 -15.45 -19.03 9.49
CA SER A 284 -14.14 -18.56 9.01
C SER A 284 -13.00 -19.02 9.94
N ALA A 285 -13.20 -19.06 11.26
CA ALA A 285 -12.23 -19.60 12.21
C ALA A 285 -11.95 -21.08 11.95
N GLN A 286 -13.00 -21.88 11.71
CA GLN A 286 -12.85 -23.30 11.41
C GLN A 286 -12.08 -23.53 10.09
N VAL A 287 -12.39 -22.76 9.05
CA VAL A 287 -11.69 -22.82 7.76
C VAL A 287 -10.22 -22.42 7.92
N LEU A 288 -9.92 -21.36 8.66
CA LEU A 288 -8.53 -20.95 8.92
C LEU A 288 -7.75 -22.04 9.69
N ALA A 289 -8.38 -22.69 10.67
CA ALA A 289 -7.74 -23.74 11.46
C ALA A 289 -7.48 -25.03 10.67
N THR A 290 -8.32 -25.36 9.69
CA THR A 290 -8.20 -26.62 8.92
C THR A 290 -7.48 -26.47 7.58
N SER A 291 -7.59 -25.31 6.92
CA SER A 291 -7.14 -25.12 5.54
C SER A 291 -5.95 -24.16 5.38
N CYS A 292 -5.57 -23.41 6.41
CA CYS A 292 -4.48 -22.42 6.32
C CYS A 292 -3.23 -22.88 7.08
N PRO A 293 -2.15 -23.27 6.38
CA PRO A 293 -0.89 -23.65 7.03
C PRO A 293 -0.24 -22.50 7.83
N PRO A 294 0.45 -22.79 8.97
CA PRO A 294 1.14 -21.78 9.77
C PRO A 294 2.15 -20.92 9.01
N TRP A 295 2.81 -21.47 7.98
CA TRP A 295 3.79 -20.73 7.18
C TRP A 295 3.17 -19.59 6.37
N ILE A 296 1.84 -19.60 6.10
CA ILE A 296 1.16 -18.47 5.43
C ILE A 296 1.15 -17.23 6.34
N TYR A 297 0.95 -17.42 7.64
CA TYR A 297 1.02 -16.34 8.63
C TYR A 297 2.44 -15.77 8.68
N TRP A 298 3.45 -16.64 8.61
CA TRP A 298 4.84 -16.22 8.57
C TRP A 298 5.19 -15.48 7.27
N LEU A 299 4.68 -15.95 6.13
CA LEU A 299 4.83 -15.30 4.83
C LEU A 299 4.23 -13.89 4.83
N ALA A 300 3.05 -13.71 5.41
CA ALA A 300 2.44 -12.40 5.60
C ALA A 300 3.27 -11.49 6.53
N ALA A 301 3.85 -12.05 7.61
CA ALA A 301 4.68 -11.29 8.55
C ALA A 301 5.99 -10.78 7.91
N MET A 302 6.50 -11.52 6.93
CA MET A 302 7.63 -11.11 6.07
C MET A 302 7.21 -10.12 4.97
N GLY A 303 5.93 -9.73 4.90
CA GLY A 303 5.45 -8.71 3.97
C GLY A 303 5.32 -9.18 2.51
N TRP A 304 5.35 -10.49 2.26
CA TRP A 304 5.16 -11.06 0.93
C TRP A 304 3.67 -11.14 0.59
N ASP A 305 3.23 -10.39 -0.43
CA ASP A 305 1.85 -10.41 -0.94
C ASP A 305 1.78 -11.11 -2.30
N LEU A 306 0.70 -11.84 -2.56
CA LEU A 306 0.49 -12.55 -3.82
C LEU A 306 -0.11 -11.61 -4.86
N ASN A 307 0.58 -11.50 -5.99
CA ASN A 307 0.20 -10.67 -7.12
C ASN A 307 0.14 -11.52 -8.39
N ALA A 308 -0.74 -11.13 -9.31
CA ALA A 308 -0.83 -11.71 -10.64
C ALA A 308 -0.53 -10.63 -11.67
N GLN A 309 0.34 -10.94 -12.63
CA GLN A 309 0.65 -10.04 -13.74
C GLN A 309 0.36 -10.74 -15.06
N LYS A 310 -0.46 -10.11 -15.90
CA LYS A 310 -0.78 -10.63 -17.22
C LYS A 310 0.23 -10.13 -18.26
N PHE A 311 0.81 -11.06 -19.01
CA PHE A 311 1.70 -10.82 -20.15
C PHE A 311 1.07 -11.45 -21.40
N ALA A 312 0.51 -10.61 -22.27
CA ALA A 312 -0.26 -11.04 -23.43
C ALA A 312 -1.36 -12.07 -23.07
N GLN A 313 -1.15 -13.35 -23.34
CA GLN A 313 -2.10 -14.45 -23.05
C GLN A 313 -1.76 -15.21 -21.76
N GLU A 314 -0.58 -15.00 -21.18
CA GLU A 314 -0.09 -15.71 -19.99
C GLU A 314 -0.31 -14.87 -18.73
N SER A 315 -0.57 -15.54 -17.61
CA SER A 315 -0.66 -14.93 -16.29
C SER A 315 0.47 -15.47 -15.43
N ILE A 316 1.34 -14.57 -14.96
CA ILE A 316 2.46 -14.91 -14.09
C ILE A 316 2.07 -14.59 -12.65
N LEU A 317 2.28 -15.55 -11.76
CA LEU A 317 2.09 -15.37 -10.32
C LEU A 317 3.40 -14.91 -9.68
N LEU A 318 3.32 -13.91 -8.82
CA LEU A 318 4.47 -13.22 -8.24
C LEU A 318 4.20 -12.99 -6.75
N LEU A 319 5.16 -13.31 -5.90
CA LEU A 319 5.21 -12.74 -4.56
C LEU A 319 5.96 -11.42 -4.62
N ILE A 320 5.39 -10.38 -4.03
CA ILE A 320 5.99 -9.04 -4.01
C ILE A 320 6.04 -8.55 -2.58
N CYS A 321 7.23 -8.15 -2.12
CA CYS A 321 7.39 -7.54 -0.82
C CYS A 321 6.76 -6.14 -0.82
N SER A 322 5.89 -5.87 0.16
CA SER A 322 5.20 -4.58 0.32
C SER A 322 6.13 -3.38 0.51
N ASN A 323 7.37 -3.63 0.96
CA ASN A 323 8.31 -2.58 1.37
C ASN A 323 9.46 -2.39 0.36
N CYS A 324 10.15 -3.46 -0.03
CA CYS A 324 11.31 -3.36 -0.93
C CYS A 324 10.99 -3.60 -2.42
N ASN A 325 9.73 -3.94 -2.74
CA ASN A 325 9.25 -4.24 -4.10
C ASN A 325 10.01 -5.39 -4.80
N GLN A 326 10.75 -6.21 -4.04
CA GLN A 326 11.39 -7.41 -4.55
C GLN A 326 10.33 -8.40 -5.00
N ARG A 327 10.61 -9.11 -6.10
CA ARG A 327 9.66 -10.02 -6.75
C ARG A 327 10.23 -11.43 -6.79
N VAL A 328 9.42 -12.40 -6.38
CA VAL A 328 9.74 -13.83 -6.47
C VAL A 328 8.72 -14.48 -7.40
N PHE A 329 9.20 -15.12 -8.45
CA PHE A 329 8.36 -15.76 -9.45
C PHE A 329 7.82 -17.10 -8.92
N LEU A 330 6.49 -17.22 -8.87
CA LEU A 330 5.82 -18.50 -8.71
C LEU A 330 5.56 -19.01 -10.13
N LYS A 331 6.13 -20.18 -10.46
CA LYS A 331 6.23 -20.78 -11.80
C LYS A 331 5.05 -20.51 -12.74
N ASN A 332 5.34 -20.38 -14.04
CA ASN A 332 4.36 -20.15 -15.10
C ASN A 332 3.29 -21.26 -15.11
N THR A 333 2.02 -20.91 -14.90
CA THR A 333 0.92 -21.86 -15.09
C THR A 333 0.64 -21.93 -16.58
N LEU A 334 1.16 -22.96 -17.24
CA LEU A 334 0.90 -23.30 -18.66
C LEU A 334 -0.58 -23.62 -18.93
N GLU A 335 -1.37 -23.83 -17.89
CA GLU A 335 -2.81 -24.02 -17.99
C GLU A 335 -3.50 -22.69 -17.77
N SER A 336 -4.36 -22.31 -18.73
CA SER A 336 -5.19 -21.12 -18.67
C SER A 336 -5.85 -21.02 -17.29
N PHE A 337 -5.30 -20.16 -16.43
CA PHE A 337 -5.78 -19.96 -15.08
C PHE A 337 -7.19 -19.35 -15.17
N THR A 338 -8.20 -20.22 -15.15
CA THR A 338 -9.63 -19.88 -15.10
C THR A 338 -10.10 -19.67 -13.67
N GLY A 339 -9.23 -19.94 -12.69
CA GLY A 339 -9.45 -19.58 -11.30
C GLY A 339 -9.53 -18.07 -11.18
N ASN A 340 -10.70 -17.56 -10.84
CA ASN A 340 -10.82 -16.21 -10.29
C ASN A 340 -9.83 -16.13 -9.12
N VAL A 341 -8.68 -15.50 -9.32
CA VAL A 341 -7.78 -15.13 -8.22
C VAL A 341 -8.55 -14.08 -7.43
N LEU A 342 -9.37 -14.56 -6.51
CA LEU A 342 -10.27 -13.76 -5.70
C LEU A 342 -9.37 -12.85 -4.86
N SER A 343 -9.30 -11.59 -5.28
CA SER A 343 -8.59 -10.47 -4.64
C SER A 343 -7.09 -10.28 -4.92
N SER A 344 -6.45 -10.95 -5.88
CA SER A 344 -5.06 -10.53 -6.21
C SER A 344 -5.08 -9.13 -6.81
N LYS A 345 -4.17 -8.27 -6.32
CA LYS A 345 -3.85 -7.02 -7.00
C LYS A 345 -3.30 -7.39 -8.37
N VAL A 346 -4.15 -7.30 -9.40
CA VAL A 346 -3.73 -7.51 -10.78
C VAL A 346 -2.81 -6.34 -11.13
N LEU A 347 -1.53 -6.63 -11.32
CA LEU A 347 -0.59 -5.62 -11.79
C LEU A 347 -0.96 -5.18 -13.20
N SER A 348 -0.66 -3.93 -13.53
CA SER A 348 -0.86 -3.37 -14.86
C SER A 348 -0.30 -4.33 -15.92
N PRO A 349 -1.09 -4.70 -16.95
CA PRO A 349 -0.57 -5.49 -18.06
C PRO A 349 0.65 -4.82 -18.66
N CYS A 350 1.73 -5.57 -18.85
CA CYS A 350 2.86 -5.09 -19.63
C CYS A 350 2.60 -5.49 -21.09
N GLU A 351 2.55 -4.52 -22.00
CA GLU A 351 2.60 -4.80 -23.43
C GLU A 351 4.02 -5.27 -23.77
N PHE A 352 4.25 -6.57 -23.61
CA PHE A 352 5.46 -7.24 -24.06
C PHE A 352 5.16 -8.01 -25.36
N PRO A 353 6.09 -8.06 -26.33
CA PRO A 353 7.35 -7.31 -26.37
C PRO A 353 7.09 -5.84 -26.74
N PRO A 354 7.85 -4.89 -26.19
CA PRO A 354 7.99 -3.60 -26.84
C PRO A 354 8.53 -3.87 -28.25
N HIS A 355 7.99 -3.22 -29.27
CA HIS A 355 8.57 -3.26 -30.63
C HIS A 355 9.98 -2.64 -30.56
N LEU A 356 10.97 -3.47 -30.28
CA LEU A 356 12.38 -3.12 -30.15
C LEU A 356 13.10 -3.74 -31.33
N GLU A 357 13.50 -2.92 -32.30
CA GLU A 357 14.28 -3.39 -33.46
C GLU A 357 15.73 -3.76 -33.09
N ASN A 358 16.18 -3.55 -31.84
CA ASN A 358 17.61 -3.66 -31.47
C ASN A 358 17.90 -4.25 -30.07
N VAL A 359 17.04 -5.10 -29.49
CA VAL A 359 17.37 -5.75 -28.20
C VAL A 359 17.91 -7.15 -28.42
N THR A 360 19.12 -7.38 -27.93
CA THR A 360 19.78 -8.69 -27.98
C THR A 360 19.36 -9.54 -26.77
N PRO A 361 19.26 -10.88 -26.90
CA PRO A 361 18.86 -11.77 -25.80
C PRO A 361 19.74 -11.64 -24.54
N LYS A 362 20.99 -11.18 -24.70
CA LYS A 362 21.95 -10.94 -23.61
C LYS A 362 21.55 -9.82 -22.65
N ASP A 363 20.66 -8.92 -23.05
CA ASP A 363 20.17 -7.84 -22.18
C ASP A 363 19.20 -8.34 -21.06
N PHE A 364 18.87 -9.63 -21.08
CA PHE A 364 18.01 -10.34 -20.13
C PHE A 364 18.70 -11.52 -19.42
N GLU A 365 19.98 -11.77 -19.68
CA GLU A 365 20.73 -12.80 -18.95
C GLU A 365 20.95 -12.29 -17.52
N GLY A 366 20.36 -13.02 -16.56
CA GLY A 366 20.54 -12.75 -15.13
C GLY A 366 22.00 -12.97 -14.75
N VAL A 367 22.52 -12.07 -13.91
CA VAL A 367 23.83 -12.22 -13.28
C VAL A 367 23.81 -13.50 -12.45
N GLU A 368 24.76 -14.41 -12.68
CA GLU A 368 25.00 -15.56 -11.81
C GLU A 368 25.46 -15.00 -10.44
N GLU A 369 24.73 -15.35 -9.38
CA GLU A 369 25.05 -14.94 -8.01
C GLU A 369 26.28 -15.74 -7.54
N ASP A 370 27.43 -15.07 -7.44
CA ASP A 370 28.61 -15.62 -6.77
C ASP A 370 28.35 -15.76 -5.26
N ASP A 371 28.69 -16.93 -4.72
CA ASP A 371 28.56 -17.36 -3.33
C ASP A 371 29.44 -16.51 -2.36
N GLU A 372 29.07 -15.25 -2.10
CA GLU A 372 29.50 -14.55 -0.88
C GLU A 372 28.55 -14.93 0.26
N GLU A 373 29.08 -15.20 1.47
CA GLU A 373 28.32 -15.61 2.67
C GLU A 373 27.01 -14.81 2.82
N GLU A 374 25.93 -15.36 2.26
CA GLU A 374 24.65 -14.66 2.18
C GLU A 374 24.15 -14.44 3.60
N THR A 375 24.14 -13.18 4.03
CA THR A 375 23.13 -12.74 4.99
C THR A 375 21.80 -13.15 4.39
N LYS A 376 21.20 -14.24 4.91
CA LYS A 376 19.93 -14.77 4.42
C LYS A 376 18.87 -13.71 4.62
N ASN A 377 18.70 -12.85 3.61
CA ASN A 377 17.72 -11.80 3.58
C ASN A 377 16.33 -12.38 3.23
N PHE A 378 16.21 -13.71 3.15
CA PHE A 378 14.97 -14.45 2.90
C PHE A 378 14.27 -13.95 1.63
N GLY A 379 15.06 -13.74 0.57
CA GLY A 379 14.59 -13.22 -0.71
C GLY A 379 14.28 -11.71 -0.72
N HIS A 380 14.53 -10.96 0.35
CA HIS A 380 14.43 -9.50 0.34
C HIS A 380 15.74 -8.82 -0.07
N LYS A 381 15.64 -7.57 -0.53
CA LYS A 381 16.80 -6.69 -0.66
C LYS A 381 17.40 -6.39 0.71
N SER A 382 18.72 -6.21 0.78
CA SER A 382 19.47 -5.98 2.04
C SER A 382 18.93 -4.81 2.88
N TRP A 383 18.46 -3.75 2.22
CA TRP A 383 17.87 -2.56 2.85
C TRP A 383 16.37 -2.70 3.21
N CYS A 384 15.75 -3.86 3.01
CA CYS A 384 14.34 -4.07 3.34
C CYS A 384 14.08 -3.94 4.84
N LEU A 385 12.91 -3.41 5.23
CA LEU A 385 12.47 -3.46 6.62
C LEU A 385 12.45 -4.89 7.16
N HIS A 386 11.98 -5.86 6.37
CA HIS A 386 11.84 -7.25 6.78
C HIS A 386 13.17 -8.02 6.86
N SER A 387 14.24 -7.52 6.22
CA SER A 387 15.61 -8.04 6.38
C SER A 387 16.39 -7.32 7.50
N SER A 388 15.89 -6.20 7.99
CA SER A 388 16.56 -5.40 9.03
C SER A 388 16.37 -5.96 10.44
N ASN A 389 17.27 -5.59 11.35
CA ASN A 389 17.14 -5.85 12.78
C ASN A 389 16.37 -4.71 13.47
N MET A 390 15.48 -5.08 14.39
CA MET A 390 14.83 -4.15 15.32
C MET A 390 15.59 -4.15 16.65
N GLY A 391 16.58 -3.27 16.76
CA GLY A 391 17.54 -3.31 17.87
C GLY A 391 18.48 -4.50 17.73
N THR A 392 18.43 -5.44 18.68
CA THR A 392 19.32 -6.62 18.69
C THR A 392 18.67 -7.90 18.14
N ILE A 393 17.39 -7.84 17.73
CA ILE A 393 16.64 -8.99 17.24
C ILE A 393 16.18 -8.78 15.79
N PRO A 394 16.04 -9.85 14.99
CA PRO A 394 15.48 -9.73 13.64
C PRO A 394 14.04 -9.20 13.65
N PHE A 395 13.67 -8.42 12.63
CA PHE A 395 12.32 -7.84 12.51
C PHE A 395 11.20 -8.86 12.70
N HIS A 396 11.31 -10.04 12.08
CA HIS A 396 10.26 -11.07 12.14
C HIS A 396 10.05 -11.62 13.56
N VAL A 397 11.11 -11.71 14.37
CA VAL A 397 11.02 -12.13 15.78
C VAL A 397 10.32 -11.03 16.58
N TYR A 398 10.77 -9.78 16.42
CA TYR A 398 10.12 -8.62 17.04
C TYR A 398 8.63 -8.58 16.72
N PHE A 399 8.26 -8.68 15.44
CA PHE A 399 6.87 -8.59 15.00
C PHE A 399 6.02 -9.72 15.58
N LYS A 400 6.54 -10.96 15.61
CA LYS A 400 5.88 -12.11 16.23
C LYS A 400 5.52 -11.81 17.69
N ASP A 401 6.52 -11.41 18.47
CA ASP A 401 6.36 -11.20 19.91
C ASP A 401 5.45 -9.98 20.20
N MET A 402 5.60 -8.92 19.41
CA MET A 402 4.72 -7.75 19.44
C MET A 402 3.27 -8.15 19.20
N LEU A 403 2.97 -8.93 18.14
CA LEU A 403 1.62 -9.34 17.82
C LEU A 403 1.02 -10.23 18.93
N ILE A 404 1.77 -11.21 19.44
CA ILE A 404 1.33 -12.06 20.55
C ILE A 404 0.99 -11.20 21.78
N SER A 405 1.83 -10.22 22.11
CA SER A 405 1.59 -9.33 23.26
C SER A 405 0.37 -8.40 23.07
N SER A 406 -0.08 -8.21 21.83
CA SER A 406 -1.14 -7.26 21.47
C SER A 406 -2.56 -7.86 21.46
N ASP A 407 -2.72 -9.16 21.73
CA ASP A 407 -4.03 -9.84 21.72
C ASP A 407 -5.09 -9.12 22.59
N ARG A 408 -4.67 -8.56 23.73
CA ARG A 408 -5.55 -7.83 24.65
C ARG A 408 -5.95 -6.42 24.16
N LEU A 409 -5.29 -5.92 23.12
CA LEU A 409 -5.46 -4.58 22.54
C LEU A 409 -6.36 -4.59 21.29
N VAL A 410 -6.96 -5.74 20.96
CA VAL A 410 -7.91 -5.87 19.85
C VAL A 410 -9.23 -5.20 20.21
N GLY A 411 -9.58 -4.16 19.47
CA GLY A 411 -10.87 -3.49 19.58
C GLY A 411 -12.03 -4.25 18.92
N PRO A 412 -13.28 -3.80 19.14
CA PRO A 412 -14.49 -4.49 18.68
C PRO A 412 -14.58 -4.68 17.16
N ILE A 413 -13.89 -3.86 16.36
CA ILE A 413 -13.82 -3.97 14.89
C ILE A 413 -12.41 -4.33 14.40
N GLY A 414 -11.53 -4.84 15.27
CA GLY A 414 -10.15 -5.19 14.92
C GLY A 414 -9.24 -3.97 14.72
N GLU A 415 -9.58 -2.85 15.35
CA GLU A 415 -8.73 -1.68 15.56
C GLU A 415 -7.78 -1.88 16.73
N TYR A 416 -6.68 -1.12 16.76
CA TYR A 416 -5.75 -1.14 17.88
C TYR A 416 -6.22 -0.17 18.96
N GLU A 417 -6.59 -0.70 20.13
CA GLU A 417 -7.04 0.12 21.26
C GLU A 417 -5.86 0.66 22.06
N THR A 418 -5.53 1.93 21.85
CA THR A 418 -4.45 2.63 22.58
C THR A 418 -4.76 2.88 24.05
N ASP A 419 -6.05 3.00 24.42
CA ASP A 419 -6.46 3.40 25.77
C ASP A 419 -6.24 2.28 26.81
N LYS A 420 -6.24 1.02 26.39
CA LYS A 420 -5.91 -0.13 27.25
C LYS A 420 -4.42 -0.23 27.57
N ASP A 421 -3.56 0.32 26.71
CA ASP A 421 -2.11 0.33 26.92
C ASP A 421 -1.69 1.39 27.96
N MET A 422 -2.58 2.35 28.24
CA MET A 422 -2.40 3.44 29.22
C MET A 422 -3.03 3.13 30.59
N ALA A 423 -3.74 1.99 30.72
CA ALA A 423 -4.40 1.60 31.96
C ALA A 423 -3.38 1.01 32.95
N ILE A 424 -3.08 1.76 34.02
CA ILE A 424 -2.35 1.24 35.18
C ILE A 424 -3.32 0.32 35.94
N ASP A 425 -3.10 -0.99 35.86
CA ASP A 425 -3.84 -1.96 36.68
C ASP A 425 -3.42 -1.77 38.15
N PRO A 426 -4.33 -1.38 39.07
CA PRO A 426 -3.99 -1.14 40.46
C PRO A 426 -3.98 -2.43 41.30
N ASN A 427 -4.12 -3.62 40.69
CA ASN A 427 -4.26 -4.88 41.42
C ASN A 427 -2.90 -5.58 41.65
N PRO A 428 -2.39 -5.67 42.90
CA PRO A 428 -1.06 -6.20 43.18
C PRO A 428 -0.95 -7.75 43.18
N ASP A 429 -2.04 -8.48 43.02
CA ASP A 429 -2.08 -9.95 43.22
C ASP A 429 -2.18 -10.80 41.94
N SER A 430 -2.15 -10.20 40.74
CA SER A 430 -1.99 -10.99 39.51
C SER A 430 -0.51 -11.24 39.24
N THR A 431 -0.12 -12.51 39.20
CA THR A 431 1.22 -12.99 38.89
C THR A 431 1.79 -12.35 37.60
N PRO A 432 3.04 -11.83 37.62
CA PRO A 432 3.53 -10.96 36.57
C PRO A 432 4.05 -11.80 35.40
N VAL A 433 3.26 -11.94 34.33
CA VAL A 433 3.80 -12.27 33.02
C VAL A 433 4.38 -10.98 32.44
N SER A 434 5.71 -10.87 32.51
CA SER A 434 6.58 -9.88 31.85
C SER A 434 6.10 -8.43 31.85
N LYS A 435 6.59 -7.66 32.83
CA LYS A 435 6.46 -6.20 32.88
C LYS A 435 7.02 -5.60 31.59
N ARG A 436 6.13 -5.17 30.66
CA ARG A 436 6.43 -4.10 29.70
C ARG A 436 7.07 -2.97 30.51
N LYS A 437 8.30 -2.59 30.16
CA LYS A 437 8.91 -1.37 30.69
C LYS A 437 8.04 -0.22 30.20
N ASN A 438 7.17 0.28 31.08
CA ASN A 438 6.45 1.53 30.91
C ASN A 438 7.49 2.67 30.79
N SER A 439 7.99 2.91 29.59
CA SER A 439 8.64 4.18 29.26
C SER A 439 7.59 5.06 28.60
N PHE A 440 6.92 5.87 29.41
CA PHE A 440 6.29 7.09 28.93
C PHE A 440 7.40 7.94 28.29
N ASN A 441 7.49 7.93 26.96
CA ASN A 441 8.56 8.61 26.27
C ASN A 441 8.16 10.09 26.13
N VAL A 442 8.81 10.96 26.90
CA VAL A 442 8.66 12.42 26.81
C VAL A 442 8.87 12.92 25.37
N ASN A 443 9.60 12.16 24.53
CA ASN A 443 9.77 12.44 23.12
C ASN A 443 8.50 12.28 22.27
N GLU A 444 7.54 11.43 22.68
CA GLU A 444 6.27 11.25 21.94
C GLU A 444 5.36 12.48 22.11
N GLY A 445 5.37 13.10 23.29
CA GLY A 445 4.77 14.41 23.54
C GLY A 445 5.45 15.51 22.72
N LEU A 446 6.79 15.48 22.63
CA LEU A 446 7.58 16.43 21.84
C LEU A 446 7.40 16.28 20.33
N GLU A 447 7.20 15.07 19.80
CA GLU A 447 6.89 14.85 18.37
C GLU A 447 5.50 15.36 17.98
N ARG A 448 4.51 15.22 18.87
CA ARG A 448 3.20 15.86 18.68
C ARG A 448 3.32 17.38 18.68
N PHE A 449 4.18 17.95 19.53
CA PHE A 449 4.49 19.39 19.54
C PHE A 449 5.29 19.85 18.31
N SER A 450 6.21 19.03 17.78
CA SER A 450 7.03 19.39 16.61
C SER A 450 6.20 19.41 15.31
N LYS A 451 5.18 18.56 15.21
CA LYS A 451 4.18 18.59 14.11
C LYS A 451 3.32 19.85 14.12
N LEU A 452 3.08 20.46 15.29
CA LEU A 452 2.35 21.73 15.42
C LEU A 452 3.21 22.97 15.14
N ARG A 453 4.55 22.87 15.24
CA ARG A 453 5.47 24.01 15.03
C ARG A 453 5.71 24.38 13.56
N LYS A 454 5.39 23.50 12.60
CA LYS A 454 5.80 23.68 11.19
C LYS A 454 4.92 24.61 10.34
N THR A 455 3.90 25.27 10.89
CA THR A 455 3.04 26.18 10.10
C THR A 455 3.10 27.66 10.48
N TYR A 456 3.80 28.05 11.55
CA TYR A 456 3.71 29.43 12.07
C TYR A 456 5.02 30.22 12.15
N PHE A 457 6.17 29.62 11.82
CA PHE A 457 7.45 30.33 11.83
C PHE A 457 8.29 29.91 10.62
N ILE A 458 8.03 30.55 9.48
CA ILE A 458 8.99 30.71 8.39
C ILE A 458 9.13 32.22 8.23
N GLU A 459 10.22 32.78 8.76
CA GLU A 459 10.83 34.03 8.29
C GLU A 459 12.15 33.66 7.62
#